data_AF-A0A1C4WBI9-F1
#
_entry.id   AF-A0A1C4WBI9-F1
#
_cell.length_a   1.000
_cell.length_b   1.000
_cell.length_c   1.000
_cell.angle_alpha   90.00
_cell.angle_beta   90.00
_cell.angle_gamma   90.00
#
_symmetry.space_group_name_H-M   'P 1'
#
loop_
_entity.id
_entity.type
_entity.pdbx_description
1 polymer ?
#
loop_
_entity_poly.entity_id
_entity_poly.type
_entity_poly.pdbx_seq_one_letter_code
_entity_poly.pdbx_strand_id
1 'polypeptide(L)'
;MTTGADGRGLAGFAALLADPTRAGFCLALLDGRAWTAGELARAAGVAASTASDHLTRLVAGGLLAEERQGRHRYIRLADPGVAQLVEELAARAPTPATPPRTLRAASEGAALAYARTCYDHLAGRLGVLLHDALLTRGVLDRSGGLALTGTGVTWLAGLGVPVEPLRATRRPLVRDCLDWTERRPHLAGAVGAALCGRFLDLGWTVRGTGRAIRVTPAGRDALAETLGLDPALLAPPASRGSGPARA
;
A
#
# COMPACT_ATOMS: atom_id res chain seq x y z
N MET A 1 29.32 -13.27 -8.07
CA MET A 1 28.86 -14.44 -7.29
C MET A 1 27.35 -14.52 -7.39
N THR A 2 26.85 -15.30 -8.34
CA THR A 2 25.43 -15.62 -8.50
C THR A 2 25.08 -16.66 -7.43
N THR A 3 24.47 -16.23 -6.33
CA THR A 3 23.73 -17.14 -5.44
C THR A 3 22.59 -17.73 -6.25
N GLY A 4 22.80 -18.91 -6.82
CA GLY A 4 21.74 -19.68 -7.47
C GLY A 4 20.64 -19.92 -6.44
N ALA A 5 19.44 -19.44 -6.73
CA ALA A 5 18.28 -19.74 -5.91
C ALA A 5 18.10 -21.28 -5.87
N ASP A 6 18.20 -21.89 -4.69
CA ASP A 6 17.83 -23.30 -4.49
C ASP A 6 16.31 -23.42 -4.68
N GLY A 7 15.88 -24.19 -5.67
CA GLY A 7 14.47 -24.43 -5.95
C GLY A 7 13.70 -24.96 -4.72
N ARG A 8 14.36 -25.72 -3.83
CA ARG A 8 13.74 -26.18 -2.57
C ARG A 8 13.52 -25.05 -1.58
N GLY A 9 14.50 -24.14 -1.45
CA GLY A 9 14.36 -22.95 -0.62
C GLY A 9 13.23 -22.04 -1.11
N LEU A 10 13.17 -21.81 -2.43
CA LEU A 10 12.10 -21.04 -3.04
C LEU A 10 10.72 -21.68 -2.83
N ALA A 11 10.60 -22.99 -3.06
CA ALA A 11 9.35 -23.71 -2.86
C ALA A 11 8.91 -23.71 -1.39
N GLY A 12 9.84 -23.90 -0.45
CA GLY A 12 9.57 -23.82 0.98
C GLY A 12 9.07 -22.45 1.41
N PHE A 13 9.69 -21.38 0.90
CA PHE A 13 9.25 -20.01 1.15
C PHE A 13 7.86 -19.73 0.54
N ALA A 14 7.64 -20.12 -0.71
CA ALA A 14 6.35 -19.97 -1.38
C ALA A 14 5.22 -20.75 -0.67
N ALA A 15 5.52 -21.93 -0.12
CA ALA A 15 4.57 -22.75 0.64
C ALA A 15 4.06 -22.04 1.91
N LEU A 16 4.81 -21.08 2.46
CA LEU A 16 4.32 -20.25 3.56
C LEU A 16 3.16 -19.35 3.14
N LEU A 17 3.06 -18.95 1.87
CA LEU A 17 1.94 -18.15 1.35
C LEU A 17 0.83 -19.01 0.75
N ALA A 18 1.10 -20.29 0.47
CA ALA A 18 0.14 -21.26 -0.09
C ALA A 18 -0.91 -21.73 0.94
N ASP A 19 -1.53 -20.80 1.65
CA ASP A 19 -2.59 -21.03 2.64
C ASP A 19 -3.40 -19.74 2.82
N PRO A 20 -4.75 -19.82 2.80
CA PRO A 20 -5.60 -18.64 2.79
C PRO A 20 -5.49 -17.81 4.08
N THR A 21 -5.31 -18.43 5.24
CA THR A 21 -5.17 -17.73 6.51
C THR A 21 -3.83 -17.02 6.59
N ARG A 22 -2.73 -17.68 6.21
CA ARG A 22 -1.39 -17.07 6.17
C ARG A 22 -1.30 -15.92 5.17
N ALA A 23 -1.85 -16.10 3.97
CA ALA A 23 -1.96 -15.03 2.98
C ALA A 23 -2.83 -13.88 3.50
N GLY A 24 -3.96 -14.18 4.15
CA GLY A 24 -4.83 -13.19 4.78
C GLY A 24 -4.13 -12.35 5.85
N PHE A 25 -3.31 -12.97 6.71
CA PHE A 25 -2.48 -12.23 7.67
C PHE A 25 -1.48 -11.29 6.99
N CYS A 26 -0.78 -11.76 5.96
CA CYS A 26 0.17 -10.92 5.21
C CYS A 26 -0.54 -9.73 4.56
N LEU A 27 -1.72 -9.95 3.97
CA LEU A 27 -2.54 -8.89 3.37
C LEU A 27 -3.07 -7.88 4.40
N ALA A 28 -3.39 -8.32 5.62
CA ALA A 28 -3.82 -7.42 6.69
C ALA A 28 -2.67 -6.51 7.17
N LEU A 29 -1.46 -7.06 7.28
CA LEU A 29 -0.25 -6.36 7.73
C LEU A 29 0.32 -5.37 6.69
N LEU A 30 -0.19 -5.39 5.46
CA LEU A 30 0.08 -4.37 4.45
C LEU A 30 -0.47 -2.98 4.84
N ASP A 31 -1.13 -2.81 5.99
CA ASP A 31 -1.44 -1.48 6.50
C ASP A 31 -0.25 -0.79 7.20
N GLY A 32 0.90 -1.48 7.25
CA GLY A 32 2.16 -0.97 7.80
C GLY A 32 2.20 -0.94 9.32
N ARG A 33 1.11 -1.31 10.01
CA ARG A 33 1.05 -1.33 11.47
C ARG A 33 1.49 -2.70 11.99
N ALA A 34 1.97 -2.72 13.23
CA ALA A 34 2.19 -3.98 13.94
C ALA A 34 0.88 -4.41 14.62
N TRP A 35 0.51 -5.69 14.48
CA TRP A 35 -0.74 -6.25 14.98
C TRP A 35 -0.46 -7.28 16.07
N THR A 36 -1.40 -7.46 17.00
CA THR A 36 -1.38 -8.59 17.91
C THR A 36 -1.89 -9.87 17.23
N ALA A 37 -1.48 -11.03 17.73
CA ALA A 37 -1.97 -12.32 17.25
C ALA A 37 -3.51 -12.43 17.34
N GLY A 38 -4.12 -11.85 18.38
CA GLY A 38 -5.58 -11.86 18.55
C GLY A 38 -6.31 -10.97 17.54
N GLU A 39 -5.73 -9.85 17.13
CA GLU A 39 -6.30 -9.01 16.07
C GLU A 39 -6.24 -9.69 14.71
N LEU A 40 -5.11 -10.34 14.40
CA LEU A 40 -4.97 -11.13 13.18
C LEU A 40 -5.96 -12.31 13.17
N ALA A 41 -6.07 -13.05 14.27
CA ALA A 41 -7.03 -14.15 14.41
C ALA A 41 -8.47 -13.69 14.10
N ARG A 42 -8.88 -12.55 14.66
CA ARG A 42 -10.20 -11.95 14.42
C ARG A 42 -10.37 -11.53 12.97
N ALA A 43 -9.34 -10.90 12.38
CA ALA A 43 -9.38 -10.45 10.99
C ALA A 43 -9.51 -11.62 10.00
N ALA A 44 -8.89 -12.77 10.29
CA ALA A 44 -9.00 -13.96 9.45
C ALA A 44 -10.15 -14.91 9.84
N GLY A 45 -10.89 -14.62 10.91
CA GLY A 45 -12.00 -15.47 11.37
C GLY A 45 -11.56 -16.84 11.89
N VAL A 46 -10.36 -16.96 12.48
CA VAL A 46 -9.81 -18.23 12.99
C VAL A 46 -9.64 -18.21 14.51
N ALA A 47 -9.56 -19.40 15.11
CA ALA A 47 -9.27 -19.55 16.54
C ALA A 47 -7.85 -19.05 16.88
N ALA A 48 -7.65 -18.61 18.13
CA ALA A 48 -6.37 -18.08 18.59
C ALA A 48 -5.22 -19.10 18.51
N SER A 49 -5.49 -20.38 18.74
CA SER A 49 -4.52 -21.47 18.58
C SER A 49 -4.11 -21.62 17.11
N THR A 50 -5.06 -21.68 16.19
CA THR A 50 -4.81 -21.74 14.74
C THR A 50 -4.00 -20.54 14.25
N ALA A 51 -4.34 -19.33 14.69
CA ALA A 51 -3.56 -18.14 14.38
C ALA A 51 -2.12 -18.27 14.90
N SER A 52 -1.94 -18.72 16.14
CA SER A 52 -0.61 -18.85 16.75
C SER A 52 0.31 -19.81 15.98
N ASP A 53 -0.23 -20.95 15.52
CA ASP A 53 0.52 -21.91 14.71
C ASP A 53 0.93 -21.32 13.36
N HIS A 54 0.01 -20.65 12.67
CA HIS A 54 0.31 -19.99 11.40
C HIS A 54 1.34 -18.88 11.56
N LEU A 55 1.20 -18.04 12.58
CA LEU A 55 2.13 -16.93 12.85
C LEU A 55 3.52 -17.45 13.21
N THR A 56 3.61 -18.53 13.99
CA THR A 56 4.90 -19.18 14.31
C THR A 56 5.62 -19.65 13.05
N ARG A 57 4.89 -20.31 12.13
CA ARG A 57 5.45 -20.74 10.84
C ARG A 57 5.91 -19.57 9.97
N LEU A 58 5.13 -18.50 9.93
CA LEU A 58 5.45 -17.31 9.14
C LEU A 58 6.67 -16.55 9.69
N VAL A 59 6.81 -16.47 11.01
CA VAL A 59 7.98 -15.88 11.67
C VAL A 59 9.22 -16.75 11.45
N ALA A 60 9.13 -18.05 11.70
CA ALA A 60 10.24 -18.98 11.48
C ALA A 60 10.71 -19.00 10.01
N GLY A 61 9.77 -18.82 9.08
CA GLY A 61 10.04 -18.75 7.64
C GLY A 61 10.47 -17.38 7.12
N GLY A 62 10.60 -16.36 7.98
CA GLY A 62 11.10 -15.03 7.63
C GLY A 62 10.12 -14.12 6.88
N LEU A 63 8.84 -14.47 6.79
CA LEU A 63 7.82 -13.58 6.21
C LEU A 63 7.37 -12.51 7.22
N LEU A 64 7.33 -12.88 8.49
CA LEU A 64 6.90 -11.98 9.58
C LEU A 64 8.02 -11.79 10.59
N ALA A 65 8.02 -10.64 11.25
CA ALA A 65 8.85 -10.35 12.40
C ALA A 65 7.97 -10.14 13.63
N GLU A 66 8.49 -10.55 14.79
CA GLU A 66 7.91 -10.32 16.09
C GLU A 66 8.66 -9.19 16.81
N GLU A 67 7.90 -8.25 17.38
CA GLU A 67 8.42 -7.21 18.26
C GLU A 67 7.73 -7.31 19.62
N ARG A 68 8.54 -7.38 20.68
CA ARG A 68 8.02 -7.41 22.06
C ARG A 68 7.98 -5.99 22.59
N GLN A 69 6.78 -5.54 22.96
CA GLN A 69 6.58 -4.26 23.62
C GLN A 69 5.79 -4.51 24.90
N GLY A 70 6.50 -4.48 26.04
CA GLY A 70 5.96 -4.86 27.33
C GLY A 70 5.47 -6.31 27.35
N ARG A 71 4.22 -6.51 27.79
CA ARG A 71 3.57 -7.83 27.84
C ARG A 71 2.99 -8.30 26.51
N HIS A 72 2.98 -7.42 25.50
CA HIS A 72 2.32 -7.68 24.23
C HIS A 72 3.34 -8.02 23.15
N ARG A 73 2.90 -8.95 22.31
CA ARG A 73 3.64 -9.49 21.18
C ARG A 73 3.02 -8.93 19.91
N TYR A 74 3.76 -8.06 19.24
CA TYR A 74 3.33 -7.43 18.00
C TYR A 74 4.00 -8.09 16.82
N ILE A 75 3.27 -8.17 15.71
CA ILE A 75 3.66 -8.88 14.51
C ILE A 75 3.53 -7.92 13.34
N ARG A 76 4.56 -7.91 12.50
CA ARG A 76 4.58 -7.13 11.25
C ARG A 76 5.23 -7.95 10.13
N LEU A 77 5.10 -7.48 8.90
CA LEU A 77 5.92 -7.98 7.79
C LEU A 77 7.40 -7.79 8.14
N ALA A 78 8.22 -8.80 7.82
CA ALA A 78 9.61 -8.84 8.29
C ALA A 78 10.40 -7.60 7.87
N ASP A 79 10.22 -7.18 6.61
CA ASP A 79 10.85 -6.00 6.03
C ASP A 79 10.06 -5.48 4.81
N PRO A 80 10.44 -4.30 4.25
CA PRO A 80 9.80 -3.74 3.07
C PRO A 80 9.88 -4.60 1.80
N GLY A 81 10.90 -5.45 1.67
CA GLY A 81 11.04 -6.39 0.56
C GLY A 81 9.99 -7.51 0.63
N VAL A 82 9.69 -8.00 1.82
CA VAL A 82 8.56 -8.93 2.02
C VAL A 82 7.23 -8.26 1.70
N ALA A 83 7.01 -7.02 2.13
CA ALA A 83 5.81 -6.27 1.78
C ALA A 83 5.64 -6.17 0.25
N GLN A 84 6.71 -5.81 -0.45
CA GLN A 84 6.73 -5.76 -1.92
C GLN A 84 6.38 -7.11 -2.54
N LEU A 85 6.96 -8.21 -2.05
CA LEU A 85 6.66 -9.54 -2.58
C LEU A 85 5.18 -9.91 -2.42
N VAL A 86 4.60 -9.63 -1.25
CA VAL A 86 3.18 -9.88 -0.97
C VAL A 86 2.30 -9.05 -1.90
N GLU A 87 2.62 -7.76 -2.10
CA GLU A 87 1.94 -6.87 -3.04
C GLU A 87 1.99 -7.41 -4.48
N GLU A 88 3.17 -7.82 -4.94
CA GLU A 88 3.39 -8.32 -6.31
C GLU A 88 2.65 -9.63 -6.61
N LEU A 89 2.57 -10.52 -5.63
CA LEU A 89 1.79 -11.76 -5.72
C LEU A 89 0.29 -11.44 -5.71
N ALA A 90 -0.16 -10.57 -4.80
CA ALA A 90 -1.57 -10.18 -4.71
C ALA A 90 -2.07 -9.50 -5.99
N ALA A 91 -1.24 -8.66 -6.62
CA ALA A 91 -1.58 -7.99 -7.87
C ALA A 91 -1.68 -8.93 -9.08
N ARG A 92 -1.04 -10.11 -9.01
CA ARG A 92 -1.10 -11.14 -10.06
C ARG A 92 -2.15 -12.21 -9.79
N ALA A 93 -2.58 -12.36 -8.54
CA ALA A 93 -3.60 -13.32 -8.18
C ALA A 93 -4.95 -12.95 -8.86
N PRO A 94 -5.63 -13.93 -9.50
CA PRO A 94 -6.98 -13.70 -10.00
C PRO A 94 -7.88 -13.30 -8.82
N THR A 95 -8.48 -12.12 -8.89
CA THR A 95 -9.48 -11.71 -7.91
C THR A 95 -10.84 -12.17 -8.44
N PRO A 96 -11.52 -13.14 -7.79
CA PRO A 96 -12.89 -13.48 -8.16
C PRO A 96 -13.76 -12.24 -7.96
N ALA A 97 -14.53 -11.87 -8.98
CA ALA A 97 -15.51 -10.79 -8.87
C ALA A 97 -16.70 -11.27 -8.03
N THR A 98 -16.51 -11.40 -6.73
CA THR A 98 -17.64 -11.65 -5.82
C THR A 98 -18.34 -10.32 -5.56
N PRO A 99 -19.61 -10.17 -5.98
CA PRO A 99 -20.33 -8.93 -5.74
C PRO A 99 -20.48 -8.69 -4.24
N PRO A 100 -20.32 -7.43 -3.77
CA PRO A 100 -20.50 -7.12 -2.36
C PRO A 100 -21.93 -7.43 -1.93
N ARG A 101 -22.08 -8.10 -0.78
CA ARG A 101 -23.38 -8.52 -0.25
C ARG A 101 -24.12 -7.41 0.52
N THR A 102 -23.45 -6.29 0.80
CA THR A 102 -24.01 -5.16 1.55
C THR A 102 -23.54 -3.83 0.96
N LEU A 103 -24.35 -2.78 1.15
CA LEU A 103 -23.99 -1.41 0.74
C LEU A 103 -22.71 -0.92 1.42
N ARG A 104 -22.50 -1.33 2.68
CA ARG A 104 -21.29 -1.02 3.43
C ARG A 104 -20.06 -1.66 2.78
N ALA A 105 -20.12 -2.96 2.48
CA ALA A 105 -19.01 -3.65 1.81
C ALA A 105 -18.72 -3.07 0.42
N ALA A 106 -19.77 -2.68 -0.33
CA ALA A 106 -19.61 -2.00 -1.61
C ALA A 106 -18.90 -0.64 -1.44
N SER A 107 -19.29 0.13 -0.43
CA SER A 107 -18.71 1.46 -0.17
C SER A 107 -17.26 1.38 0.33
N GLU A 108 -16.96 0.43 1.21
CA GLU A 108 -15.58 0.16 1.68
C GLU A 108 -14.68 -0.31 0.53
N GLY A 109 -15.19 -1.19 -0.35
CA GLY A 109 -14.50 -1.61 -1.57
C GLY A 109 -14.22 -0.45 -2.53
N ALA A 110 -15.22 0.41 -2.77
CA ALA A 110 -15.07 1.60 -3.62
C ALA A 110 -14.06 2.60 -3.03
N ALA A 111 -14.05 2.78 -1.71
CA ALA A 111 -13.06 3.64 -1.03
C ALA A 111 -11.64 3.11 -1.20
N LEU A 112 -11.42 1.79 -1.00
CA LEU A 112 -10.12 1.15 -1.18
C LEU A 112 -9.63 1.17 -2.64
N ALA A 113 -10.54 1.02 -3.60
CA ALA A 113 -10.22 1.13 -5.02
C ALA A 113 -9.85 2.57 -5.39
N TYR A 114 -10.53 3.56 -4.82
CA TYR A 114 -10.23 4.97 -5.07
C TYR A 114 -8.86 5.39 -4.55
N ALA A 115 -8.60 5.21 -3.27
CA ALA A 115 -7.35 5.60 -2.65
C ALA A 115 -7.08 4.77 -1.39
N ARG A 116 -5.86 4.26 -1.28
CA ARG A 116 -5.39 3.49 -0.12
C ARG A 116 -3.90 3.60 0.05
N THR A 117 -3.40 3.05 1.15
CA THR A 117 -2.00 2.66 1.31
C THR A 117 -1.80 1.24 0.78
N CYS A 118 -0.78 1.02 -0.05
CA CYS A 118 -0.38 -0.34 -0.45
C CYS A 118 0.38 -1.04 0.67
N TYR A 119 1.35 -0.31 1.22
CA TYR A 119 2.07 -0.56 2.46
C TYR A 119 2.31 0.77 3.17
N ASP A 120 3.17 1.60 2.57
CA ASP A 120 3.54 2.93 3.08
C ASP A 120 3.43 4.03 2.02
N HIS A 121 2.88 3.71 0.85
CA HIS A 121 2.76 4.61 -0.30
C HIS A 121 1.34 4.55 -0.87
N LEU A 122 0.96 5.60 -1.60
CA LEU A 122 -0.39 5.73 -2.17
C LEU A 122 -0.62 4.74 -3.31
N ALA A 123 -1.80 4.14 -3.30
CA ALA A 123 -2.30 3.17 -4.28
C ALA A 123 -3.79 3.39 -4.54
N GLY A 124 -4.38 2.52 -5.37
CA GLY A 124 -5.67 2.73 -5.99
C GLY A 124 -5.59 3.77 -7.10
N ARG A 125 -6.75 4.21 -7.57
CA ARG A 125 -6.86 5.22 -8.63
C ARG A 125 -6.04 6.47 -8.36
N LEU A 126 -6.04 6.97 -7.12
CA LEU A 126 -5.25 8.15 -6.73
C LEU A 126 -3.74 7.91 -6.87
N GLY A 127 -3.24 6.74 -6.45
CA GLY A 127 -1.82 6.40 -6.56
C GLY A 127 -1.35 6.28 -8.01
N VAL A 128 -2.19 5.70 -8.87
CA VAL A 128 -1.93 5.60 -10.32
C VAL A 128 -1.98 7.00 -10.97
N LEU A 129 -2.97 7.82 -10.65
CA LEU A 129 -3.08 9.20 -11.15
C LEU A 129 -1.86 10.05 -10.76
N LEU A 130 -1.43 9.96 -9.49
CA LEU A 130 -0.22 10.62 -9.02
C LEU A 130 0.98 10.20 -9.87
N HIS A 131 1.19 8.89 -10.03
CA HIS A 131 2.29 8.35 -10.78
C HIS A 131 2.29 8.82 -12.25
N ASP A 132 1.14 8.76 -12.93
CA ASP A 132 0.99 9.21 -14.32
C ASP A 132 1.27 10.71 -14.48
N ALA A 133 0.79 11.53 -13.54
CA ALA A 133 1.03 12.96 -13.55
C ALA A 133 2.51 13.30 -13.39
N LEU A 134 3.22 12.57 -12.52
CA LEU A 134 4.66 12.76 -12.33
C LEU A 134 5.48 12.38 -13.57
N LEU A 135 5.08 11.34 -14.30
CA LEU A 135 5.68 11.03 -15.60
C LEU A 135 5.40 12.13 -16.64
N THR A 136 4.14 12.57 -16.74
CA THR A 136 3.71 13.57 -17.72
C THR A 136 4.45 14.90 -17.53
N ARG A 137 4.74 15.27 -16.27
CA ARG A 137 5.47 16.49 -15.90
C ARG A 137 6.99 16.34 -16.02
N GLY A 138 7.49 15.16 -16.36
CA GLY A 138 8.92 14.87 -16.37
C GLY A 138 9.55 14.92 -14.97
N VAL A 139 8.77 14.76 -13.89
CA VAL A 139 9.29 14.54 -12.54
C VAL A 139 9.89 13.15 -12.43
N LEU A 140 9.25 12.18 -13.08
CA LEU A 140 9.74 10.82 -13.28
C LEU A 140 10.06 10.62 -14.76
N ASP A 141 11.04 9.77 -15.03
CA ASP A 141 11.31 9.22 -16.37
C ASP A 141 11.21 7.69 -16.31
N ARG A 142 10.81 7.07 -17.42
CA ARG A 142 10.73 5.61 -17.57
C ARG A 142 11.54 5.07 -18.76
N SER A 143 12.23 5.93 -19.52
CA SER A 143 12.94 5.52 -20.74
C SER A 143 14.00 4.42 -20.51
N GLY A 144 14.68 4.44 -19.36
CA GLY A 144 15.68 3.44 -18.93
C GLY A 144 15.26 2.64 -17.70
N GLY A 145 13.95 2.55 -17.42
CA GLY A 145 13.42 2.16 -16.12
C GLY A 145 13.02 3.37 -15.29
N LEU A 146 12.18 3.15 -14.27
CA LEU A 146 11.64 4.26 -13.47
C LEU A 146 12.77 4.97 -12.71
N ALA A 147 12.93 6.27 -12.97
CA ALA A 147 13.95 7.10 -12.35
C ALA A 147 13.38 8.48 -11.98
N LEU A 148 13.96 9.10 -10.95
CA LEU A 148 13.69 10.48 -10.57
C LEU A 148 14.57 11.42 -11.40
N THR A 149 13.99 12.41 -12.05
CA THR A 149 14.72 13.38 -12.89
C THR A 149 15.27 14.54 -12.06
N GLY A 150 16.12 15.38 -12.66
CA GLY A 150 16.55 16.64 -12.03
C GLY A 150 15.37 17.58 -11.73
N THR A 151 14.40 17.68 -12.65
CA THR A 151 13.13 18.39 -12.43
C THR A 151 12.38 17.81 -11.24
N GLY A 152 12.38 16.48 -11.10
CA GLY A 152 11.74 15.80 -9.98
C GLY A 152 12.38 16.10 -8.63
N VAL A 153 13.70 16.22 -8.57
CA VAL A 153 14.41 16.63 -7.34
C VAL A 153 13.94 18.01 -6.89
N THR A 154 13.90 18.99 -7.81
CA THR A 154 13.44 20.36 -7.50
C THR A 154 11.96 20.38 -7.11
N TRP A 155 11.12 19.63 -7.81
CA TRP A 155 9.68 19.55 -7.51
C TRP A 155 9.42 18.97 -6.12
N LEU A 156 10.13 17.89 -5.75
CA LEU A 156 10.03 17.28 -4.42
C LEU A 156 10.51 18.24 -3.32
N ALA A 157 11.61 18.96 -3.54
CA ALA A 157 12.11 19.96 -2.61
C ALA A 157 11.08 21.08 -2.38
N GLY A 158 10.41 21.55 -3.44
CA GLY A 158 9.33 22.53 -3.35
C GLY A 158 8.13 22.07 -2.52
N LEU A 159 7.88 20.75 -2.48
CA LEU A 159 6.85 20.15 -1.62
C LEU A 159 7.33 19.85 -0.19
N GLY A 160 8.60 20.13 0.13
CA GLY A 160 9.19 19.82 1.44
C GLY A 160 9.63 18.36 1.58
N VAL A 161 9.95 17.69 0.47
CA VAL A 161 10.48 16.31 0.44
C VAL A 161 11.90 16.32 -0.15
N PRO A 162 12.94 16.62 0.63
CA PRO A 162 14.32 16.61 0.13
C PRO A 162 14.76 15.19 -0.24
N VAL A 163 15.51 15.04 -1.34
CA VAL A 163 15.88 13.73 -1.91
C VAL A 163 17.12 13.13 -1.24
N GLU A 164 18.05 13.97 -0.78
CA GLU A 164 19.32 13.55 -0.19
C GLU A 164 19.12 12.56 0.98
N PRO A 165 18.23 12.81 1.97
CA PRO A 165 17.96 11.84 3.02
C PRO A 165 17.38 10.51 2.50
N LEU A 166 16.59 10.55 1.41
CA LEU A 166 15.96 9.37 0.83
C LEU A 166 16.99 8.46 0.15
N ARG A 167 18.02 9.04 -0.48
CA ARG A 167 19.13 8.32 -1.12
C ARG A 167 20.03 7.58 -0.13
N ALA A 168 20.10 8.05 1.12
CA ALA A 168 20.91 7.41 2.16
C ALA A 168 20.30 6.08 2.65
N THR A 169 19.04 5.80 2.31
CA THR A 169 18.36 4.57 2.72
C THR A 169 18.75 3.39 1.84
N ARG A 170 18.64 2.16 2.38
CA ARG A 170 18.81 0.92 1.57
C ARG A 170 17.65 0.64 0.62
N ARG A 171 16.61 1.47 0.62
CA ARG A 171 15.40 1.29 -0.19
C ARG A 171 15.61 1.93 -1.57
N PRO A 172 15.09 1.33 -2.66
CA PRO A 172 15.05 1.99 -3.95
C PRO A 172 14.40 3.37 -3.86
N LEU A 173 15.01 4.37 -4.52
CA LEU A 173 14.52 5.75 -4.46
C LEU A 173 13.10 5.87 -5.04
N VAL A 174 12.89 5.28 -6.22
CA VAL A 174 11.60 5.14 -6.90
C VAL A 174 11.44 3.70 -7.38
N ARG A 175 10.20 3.22 -7.46
CA ARG A 175 9.88 1.89 -8.00
C ARG A 175 8.45 1.87 -8.54
N ASP A 176 8.25 1.13 -9.63
CA ASP A 176 6.91 0.76 -10.09
C ASP A 176 6.33 -0.34 -9.20
N CYS A 177 5.18 -0.07 -8.58
CA CYS A 177 4.37 -1.07 -7.88
C CYS A 177 3.08 -1.31 -8.63
N LEU A 178 2.69 -2.57 -8.83
CA LEU A 178 1.51 -2.91 -9.61
C LEU A 178 0.26 -2.83 -8.72
N ASP A 179 -0.67 -1.95 -9.07
CA ASP A 179 -1.94 -1.82 -8.36
C ASP A 179 -2.88 -2.99 -8.73
N TRP A 180 -3.40 -3.74 -7.76
CA TRP A 180 -4.29 -4.87 -8.04
C TRP A 180 -5.70 -4.44 -8.52
N THR A 181 -6.16 -3.24 -8.14
CA THR A 181 -7.49 -2.73 -8.54
C THR A 181 -7.46 -2.14 -9.93
N GLU A 182 -6.44 -1.35 -10.26
CA GLU A 182 -6.30 -0.64 -11.51
C GLU A 182 -5.51 -1.44 -12.56
N ARG A 183 -4.74 -2.45 -12.13
CA ARG A 183 -3.79 -3.22 -12.96
C ARG A 183 -2.77 -2.32 -13.67
N ARG A 184 -2.39 -1.23 -13.00
CA ARG A 184 -1.48 -0.20 -13.52
C ARG A 184 -0.42 0.13 -12.47
N PRO A 185 0.78 0.57 -12.89
CA PRO A 185 1.82 0.96 -11.95
C PRO A 185 1.45 2.23 -11.18
N HIS A 186 1.81 2.25 -9.89
CA HIS A 186 1.83 3.43 -9.02
C HIS A 186 3.21 3.57 -8.37
N LEU A 187 3.46 4.72 -7.74
CA LEU A 187 4.78 5.07 -7.22
C LEU A 187 5.05 4.47 -5.84
N ALA A 188 6.01 3.55 -5.78
CA ALA A 188 6.63 3.05 -4.56
C ALA A 188 8.08 3.55 -4.44
N GLY A 189 8.84 2.96 -3.52
CA GLY A 189 10.19 3.45 -3.17
C GLY A 189 10.16 4.57 -2.13
N ALA A 190 11.33 5.09 -1.80
CA ALA A 190 11.48 6.09 -0.75
C ALA A 190 10.69 7.37 -1.05
N VAL A 191 10.65 7.80 -2.32
CA VAL A 191 9.86 8.96 -2.77
C VAL A 191 8.36 8.70 -2.61
N GLY A 192 7.86 7.52 -3.02
CA GLY A 192 6.44 7.19 -2.89
C GLY A 192 5.96 7.21 -1.44
N ALA A 193 6.78 6.70 -0.51
CA ALA A 193 6.48 6.75 0.92
C ALA A 193 6.56 8.17 1.48
N ALA A 194 7.58 8.94 1.11
CA ALA A 194 7.73 10.32 1.55
C ALA A 194 6.58 11.22 1.09
N LEU A 195 6.10 11.05 -0.15
CA LEU A 195 4.93 11.76 -0.65
C LEU A 195 3.65 11.35 0.10
N CYS A 196 3.46 10.06 0.37
CA CYS A 196 2.32 9.58 1.15
C CYS A 196 2.30 10.21 2.55
N GLY A 197 3.44 10.19 3.26
CA GLY A 197 3.60 10.87 4.54
C GLY A 197 3.33 12.37 4.43
N ARG A 198 3.96 13.04 3.45
CA ARG A 198 3.81 14.48 3.26
C ARG A 198 2.37 14.91 2.99
N PHE A 199 1.61 14.17 2.19
CA PHE A 199 0.21 14.50 1.92
C PHE A 199 -0.70 14.26 3.12
N LEU A 200 -0.32 13.35 4.03
CA LEU A 200 -1.00 13.21 5.32
C LEU A 200 -0.67 14.38 6.24
N ASP A 201 0.62 14.76 6.34
CA ASP A 201 1.08 15.86 7.20
C ASP A 201 0.50 17.21 6.78
N LEU A 202 0.35 17.45 5.47
CA LEU A 202 -0.29 18.63 4.91
C LEU A 202 -1.83 18.60 5.02
N GLY A 203 -2.42 17.49 5.48
CA GLY A 203 -3.87 17.32 5.54
C GLY A 203 -4.55 17.25 4.16
N TRP A 204 -3.80 17.05 3.09
CA TRP A 204 -4.36 16.86 1.74
C TRP A 204 -5.07 15.51 1.64
N THR A 205 -4.53 14.54 2.35
CA THR A 205 -5.15 13.23 2.53
C THR A 205 -5.28 12.92 4.00
N VAL A 206 -6.25 12.08 4.35
CA VAL A 206 -6.47 11.58 5.70
C VAL A 206 -6.74 10.09 5.68
N ARG A 207 -6.38 9.41 6.77
CA ARG A 207 -6.66 7.98 6.92
C ARG A 207 -8.16 7.73 7.07
N GLY A 208 -8.65 6.72 6.36
CA GLY A 208 -9.99 6.16 6.47
C GLY A 208 -9.99 4.91 7.36
N THR A 209 -10.95 4.02 7.10
CA THR A 209 -11.00 2.70 7.77
C THR A 209 -9.97 1.75 7.15
N GLY A 210 -9.20 1.07 8.01
CA GLY A 210 -8.13 0.17 7.57
C GLY A 210 -7.07 0.92 6.75
N ARG A 211 -6.86 0.48 5.50
CA ARG A 211 -5.88 1.06 4.57
C ARG A 211 -6.42 2.18 3.71
N ALA A 212 -7.72 2.46 3.76
CA ALA A 212 -8.33 3.46 2.90
C ALA A 212 -7.74 4.85 3.19
N ILE A 213 -7.57 5.64 2.14
CA ILE A 213 -7.16 7.04 2.19
C ILE A 213 -8.30 7.88 1.62
N ARG A 214 -8.57 9.03 2.21
CA ARG A 214 -9.53 10.01 1.69
C ARG A 214 -8.80 11.29 1.33
N VAL A 215 -9.13 11.85 0.18
CA VAL A 215 -8.69 13.19 -0.21
C VAL A 215 -9.61 14.20 0.45
N THR A 216 -9.03 15.21 1.11
CA THR A 216 -9.82 16.29 1.73
C THR A 216 -10.24 17.31 0.68
N PRO A 217 -11.23 18.17 0.95
CA PRO A 217 -11.58 19.25 0.02
C PRO A 217 -10.38 20.13 -0.34
N ALA A 218 -9.61 20.58 0.66
CA ALA A 218 -8.39 21.35 0.45
C ALA A 218 -7.31 20.55 -0.30
N GLY A 219 -7.19 19.25 0.01
CA GLY A 219 -6.25 18.36 -0.67
C GLY A 219 -6.57 18.15 -2.14
N ARG A 220 -7.84 18.13 -2.54
CA ARG A 220 -8.23 18.02 -3.95
C ARG A 220 -7.70 19.21 -4.75
N ASP A 221 -7.90 20.42 -4.24
CA ASP A 221 -7.50 21.64 -4.93
C ASP A 221 -5.96 21.74 -4.98
N ALA A 222 -5.30 21.46 -3.85
CA ALA A 222 -3.84 21.48 -3.77
C ALA A 222 -3.17 20.38 -4.62
N LEU A 223 -3.72 19.16 -4.66
CA LEU A 223 -3.24 18.08 -5.53
C LEU A 223 -3.47 18.41 -7.01
N ALA A 224 -4.63 18.98 -7.36
CA ALA A 224 -4.92 19.40 -8.73
C ALA A 224 -3.88 20.41 -9.23
N GLU A 225 -3.61 21.44 -8.43
CA GLU A 225 -2.59 22.45 -8.73
C GLU A 225 -1.18 21.84 -8.82
N THR A 226 -0.79 21.11 -7.78
CA THR A 226 0.55 20.53 -7.63
C THR A 226 0.89 19.53 -8.75
N LEU A 227 -0.11 18.75 -9.19
CA LEU A 227 0.03 17.73 -10.23
C LEU A 227 -0.39 18.23 -11.61
N GLY A 228 -0.93 19.44 -11.74
CA GLY A 228 -1.47 19.96 -12.99
C GLY A 228 -2.61 19.09 -13.55
N LEU A 229 -3.49 18.61 -12.68
CA LEU A 229 -4.63 17.74 -13.03
C LEU A 229 -5.94 18.52 -12.97
N ASP A 230 -6.92 18.09 -13.78
CA ASP A 230 -8.31 18.51 -13.61
C ASP A 230 -8.82 18.01 -12.23
N PRO A 231 -9.35 18.90 -11.35
CA PRO A 231 -9.95 18.52 -10.07
C PRO A 231 -11.01 17.41 -10.17
N ALA A 232 -11.70 17.29 -11.32
CA ALA A 232 -12.68 16.24 -11.55
C ALA A 232 -12.06 14.82 -11.50
N LEU A 233 -10.80 14.66 -11.90
CA LEU A 233 -10.08 13.39 -11.82
C LEU A 233 -9.81 12.98 -10.36
N LEU A 234 -9.79 13.93 -9.43
CA LEU A 234 -9.56 13.72 -8.00
C LEU A 234 -10.87 13.63 -7.20
N ALA A 235 -12.02 13.59 -7.86
CA ALA A 235 -13.29 13.36 -7.17
C ALA A 235 -13.37 11.90 -6.70
N PRO A 236 -13.67 11.63 -5.41
CA PRO A 236 -13.92 10.26 -4.96
C PRO A 236 -15.17 9.68 -5.66
N PRO A 237 -15.28 8.35 -5.80
CA PRO A 237 -16.51 7.74 -6.30
C PRO A 237 -17.68 8.16 -5.43
N ALA A 238 -18.82 8.48 -6.06
CA ALA A 238 -20.01 8.91 -5.34
C ALA A 238 -20.40 7.86 -4.28
N SER A 239 -20.42 8.25 -3.01
CA SER A 239 -20.94 7.39 -1.95
C SER A 239 -22.44 7.24 -2.16
N ARG A 240 -22.89 6.09 -2.66
CA ARG A 240 -24.31 5.73 -2.70
C ARG A 240 -24.77 5.43 -1.26
N GLY A 241 -24.88 6.45 -0.42
CA GLY A 241 -25.12 6.29 1.02
C GLY A 241 -25.72 7.49 1.75
N SER A 242 -25.74 8.69 1.16
CA SER A 242 -26.49 9.83 1.72
C SER A 242 -27.80 10.03 0.96
N GLY A 243 -28.79 9.16 1.24
CA GLY A 243 -30.18 9.56 1.03
C GLY A 243 -30.51 10.74 1.97
N PRO A 244 -31.41 11.66 1.59
CA PRO A 244 -31.75 12.79 2.44
C PRO A 244 -32.28 12.27 3.78
N ALA A 245 -31.80 12.85 4.88
CA ALA A 245 -32.38 12.63 6.20
C ALA A 245 -33.88 12.89 6.09
N ARG A 246 -34.68 11.85 6.35
CA ARG A 246 -36.13 12.02 6.52
C ARG A 246 -36.32 12.81 7.81
N ALA A 247 -36.90 14.00 7.65
CA ALA A 247 -37.42 14.82 8.74
C ALA A 247 -38.57 14.11 9.47
#